data_AF-A0A7J7P221-F1
#
_entry.id   AF-A0A7J7P221-F1
#
_cell.length_a   1.000
_cell.length_b   1.000
_cell.length_c   1.000
_cell.angle_alpha   90.00
_cell.angle_beta   90.00
_cell.angle_gamma   90.00
#
_symmetry.space_group_name_H-M   'P 1'
#
loop_
_entity.id
_entity.type
_entity.pdbx_description
1 polymer ?
#
loop_
_entity_poly.entity_id
_entity_poly.type
_entity_poly.pdbx_seq_one_letter_code
_entity_poly.pdbx_strand_id
1 'polypeptide(L)'
;MLGLSVPSHSFPIVLLRTTTKRGVLQIRNMRAVVQRVASASVEVEERTVSEIGPGLVVLVGVHESDAEADAEYICRKVLNMRLFNNETTGRAWDQNVRFLSILT
;
A
#
# COMPACT_ATOMS: atom_id res chain seq x y z
N MET A 1 -7.51 -59.00 23.31
CA MET A 1 -6.28 -59.31 22.55
C MET A 1 -6.71 -59.52 21.10
N LEU A 2 -6.90 -58.42 20.37
CA LEU A 2 -5.96 -57.82 19.40
C LEU A 2 -6.01 -58.51 18.03
N GLY A 3 -6.41 -57.75 17.00
CA GLY A 3 -6.26 -58.16 15.61
C GLY A 3 -7.30 -57.62 14.62
N LEU A 4 -7.72 -56.34 14.73
CA LEU A 4 -8.45 -55.70 13.62
C LEU A 4 -7.46 -55.43 12.48
N SER A 5 -7.49 -56.30 11.48
CA SER A 5 -6.79 -56.15 10.21
C SER A 5 -7.38 -54.98 9.41
N VAL A 6 -6.48 -54.13 8.94
CA VAL A 6 -6.71 -52.84 8.28
C VAL A 6 -7.48 -53.03 6.95
N PRO A 7 -8.54 -52.26 6.65
CA PRO A 7 -9.14 -52.26 5.33
C PRO A 7 -8.37 -51.32 4.40
N SER A 8 -7.99 -51.87 3.25
CA SER A 8 -7.51 -51.20 2.05
C SER A 8 -8.51 -50.15 1.58
N HIS A 9 -8.24 -48.87 1.87
CA HIS A 9 -8.92 -47.76 1.21
C HIS A 9 -7.86 -46.79 0.70
N SER A 10 -7.70 -46.80 -0.62
CA SER A 10 -7.05 -45.73 -1.39
C SER A 10 -7.77 -44.43 -1.10
N PHE A 11 -7.29 -43.65 -0.12
CA PHE A 11 -7.69 -42.27 0.04
C PHE A 11 -7.05 -41.47 -1.09
N PRO A 12 -7.82 -40.86 -2.02
CA PRO A 12 -7.26 -39.80 -2.84
C PRO A 12 -6.96 -38.64 -1.88
N ILE A 13 -5.67 -38.45 -1.57
CA ILE A 13 -5.19 -37.20 -0.98
C ILE A 13 -5.60 -36.10 -1.94
N VAL A 14 -6.67 -35.40 -1.57
CA VAL A 14 -7.08 -34.13 -2.15
C VAL A 14 -6.00 -33.14 -1.74
N LEU A 15 -4.96 -33.08 -2.56
CA LEU A 15 -3.97 -32.02 -2.53
C LEU A 15 -4.65 -30.75 -3.07
N LEU A 16 -5.46 -30.09 -2.23
CA LEU A 16 -5.78 -28.69 -2.44
C LEU A 16 -4.48 -27.90 -2.25
N ARG A 17 -3.65 -27.88 -3.30
CA ARG A 17 -2.68 -26.81 -3.50
C ARG A 17 -3.51 -25.55 -3.67
N THR A 18 -3.81 -24.87 -2.57
CA THR A 18 -4.20 -23.46 -2.58
C THR A 18 -2.98 -22.69 -3.07
N THR A 19 -2.80 -22.66 -4.40
CA THR A 19 -1.84 -21.75 -5.02
C THR A 19 -2.42 -20.35 -4.89
N THR A 20 -2.24 -19.74 -3.73
CA THR A 20 -2.35 -18.29 -3.61
C THR A 20 -1.15 -17.72 -4.37
N LYS A 21 -1.32 -17.51 -5.68
CA LYS A 21 -0.49 -16.55 -6.40
C LYS A 21 -0.69 -15.23 -5.67
N ARG A 22 0.24 -14.86 -4.77
CA ARG A 22 0.42 -13.46 -4.41
C ARG A 22 0.76 -12.75 -5.72
N GLY A 23 -0.26 -12.17 -6.35
CA GLY A 23 -0.11 -11.31 -7.51
C GLY A 23 0.67 -10.08 -7.08
N VAL A 24 2.00 -10.21 -7.09
CA VAL A 24 2.87 -9.06 -7.04
C VAL A 24 2.64 -8.35 -8.36
N LEU A 25 1.88 -7.24 -8.35
CA LEU A 25 1.84 -6.36 -9.51
C LEU A 25 3.30 -6.03 -9.85
N GLN A 26 3.74 -6.39 -11.05
CA GLN A 26 5.04 -5.97 -11.53
C GLN A 26 4.96 -4.48 -11.82
N ILE A 27 5.43 -3.68 -10.87
CA ILE A 27 5.75 -2.27 -11.12
C ILE A 27 6.85 -2.25 -12.16
N ARG A 28 6.60 -1.61 -13.30
CA ARG A 28 7.59 -1.50 -14.37
C ARG A 28 8.69 -0.54 -13.93
N ASN A 29 8.48 0.76 -14.10
CA ASN A 29 9.51 1.77 -13.87
C ASN A 29 9.02 2.99 -13.06
N MET A 30 7.71 3.17 -12.87
CA MET A 30 7.15 4.28 -12.08
C MET A 30 7.74 4.29 -10.66
N ARG A 31 8.19 5.47 -10.23
CA ARG A 31 8.71 5.71 -8.88
C ARG A 31 8.00 6.88 -8.25
N ALA A 32 7.86 6.83 -6.93
CA ALA A 32 7.34 7.93 -6.15
C ALA A 32 8.22 8.16 -4.92
N VAL A 33 8.60 9.41 -4.67
CA VAL A 33 9.22 9.85 -3.43
C VAL A 33 8.14 10.47 -2.58
N VAL A 34 7.88 9.88 -1.41
CA VAL A 34 6.84 10.33 -0.49
C VAL A 34 7.51 11.04 0.69
N GLN A 35 7.13 12.29 0.90
CA GLN A 35 7.63 13.13 1.97
C GLN A 35 6.49 13.49 2.91
N ARG A 36 6.69 13.21 4.21
CA ARG A 36 5.78 13.70 5.25
C ARG A 36 6.16 15.14 5.57
N VAL A 37 5.20 16.04 5.44
CA VAL A 37 5.41 17.48 5.61
C VAL A 37 4.43 18.07 6.62
N ALA A 38 4.86 19.14 7.29
CA ALA A 38 3.97 19.96 8.12
C ALA A 38 3.17 20.96 7.28
N SER A 39 3.73 21.43 6.17
CA SER A 39 3.09 22.23 5.15
C SER A 39 3.86 22.11 3.83
N ALA A 40 3.21 22.38 2.71
CA ALA A 40 3.86 22.53 1.41
C ALA A 40 3.07 23.47 0.50
N SER A 41 3.76 24.19 -0.37
CA SER A 41 3.16 25.06 -1.39
C SER A 41 3.81 24.84 -2.74
N VAL A 42 3.07 25.17 -3.81
CA VAL A 42 3.55 25.19 -5.18
C VAL A 42 3.31 26.58 -5.74
N GLU A 43 4.37 27.23 -6.22
CA GLU A 43 4.36 28.57 -6.78
C GLU A 43 4.79 28.54 -8.25
N VAL A 44 4.10 29.31 -9.09
CA VAL A 44 4.45 29.52 -10.50
C VAL A 44 4.46 31.03 -10.74
N GLU A 45 5.59 31.57 -11.23
CA GLU A 45 5.75 33.02 -11.45
C GLU A 45 5.38 33.87 -10.21
N GLU A 46 5.88 33.46 -9.03
CA GLU A 46 5.63 34.13 -7.73
C GLU A 46 4.15 34.13 -7.29
N ARG A 47 3.30 33.32 -7.93
CA ARG A 47 1.91 33.13 -7.53
C ARG A 47 1.70 31.73 -6.98
N THR A 48 1.19 31.66 -5.75
CA THR A 48 0.80 30.39 -5.13
C THR A 48 -0.34 29.76 -5.92
N VAL A 49 -0.08 28.61 -6.52
CA VAL A 49 -1.06 27.81 -7.26
C VAL A 49 -1.83 26.89 -6.32
N SER A 50 -1.14 26.33 -5.33
CA SER A 50 -1.72 25.41 -4.36
C SER A 50 -0.89 25.37 -3.08
N GLU A 51 -1.55 25.13 -1.96
CA GLU A 51 -0.93 24.92 -0.66
C GLU A 51 -1.65 23.81 0.10
N ILE A 52 -0.90 23.12 0.95
CA ILE A 52 -1.41 22.11 1.88
C ILE A 52 -0.83 22.35 3.27
N GLY A 53 -1.63 22.04 4.28
CA GLY A 53 -1.18 21.91 5.67
C GLY A 53 -0.48 20.57 5.94
N PRO A 54 -0.63 20.01 7.14
CA PRO A 54 0.00 18.73 7.49
C PRO A 54 -0.45 17.60 6.58
N GLY A 55 0.48 16.90 5.95
CA GLY A 55 0.13 15.92 4.93
C GLY A 55 1.31 15.24 4.27
N LEU A 56 1.12 14.86 3.01
CA LEU A 56 2.13 14.20 2.18
C LEU A 56 2.37 14.99 0.90
N VAL A 57 3.64 15.20 0.57
CA VAL A 57 4.08 15.56 -0.77
C VAL A 57 4.54 14.30 -1.47
N VAL A 58 4.09 14.10 -2.71
CA VAL A 58 4.45 12.93 -3.51
C VAL A 58 5.04 13.41 -4.82
N LEU A 59 6.34 13.18 -4.99
CA LEU A 59 7.04 13.44 -6.26
C LEU A 59 7.00 12.17 -7.09
N VAL A 60 6.27 12.19 -8.21
CA VAL A 60 6.08 11.02 -9.08
C VAL A 60 6.96 11.14 -10.31
N GLY A 61 7.78 10.12 -10.55
CA GLY A 61 8.52 9.93 -11.79
C GLY A 61 7.82 8.87 -12.64
N VAL A 62 7.42 9.25 -13.85
CA VAL A 62 6.74 8.38 -14.83
C VAL A 62 7.71 8.07 -15.97
N HIS A 63 7.74 6.83 -16.41
CA HIS A 63 8.49 6.34 -17.56
C HIS A 63 7.54 6.01 -18.72
N GLU A 64 8.03 6.06 -19.96
CA GLU A 64 7.26 5.76 -21.18
C GLU A 64 6.62 4.35 -21.18
N SER A 65 7.23 3.42 -20.44
CA SER A 65 6.78 2.04 -20.34
C SER A 65 5.73 1.83 -19.26
N ASP A 66 5.38 2.83 -18.45
CA ASP A 66 4.44 2.66 -17.35
C ASP A 66 2.99 2.57 -17.83
N ALA A 67 2.16 1.85 -17.07
CA ALA A 67 0.75 1.67 -17.34
C ALA A 67 -0.12 2.23 -16.21
N GLU A 68 -1.41 2.39 -16.47
CA GLU A 68 -2.39 2.85 -15.47
C GLU A 68 -2.39 1.98 -14.19
N ALA A 69 -2.13 0.67 -14.34
CA ALA A 69 -1.99 -0.26 -13.23
C ALA A 69 -0.84 0.11 -12.25
N ASP A 70 0.24 0.71 -12.76
CA ASP A 70 1.35 1.19 -11.94
C ASP A 70 0.92 2.41 -11.11
N ALA A 71 0.19 3.34 -11.72
CA ALA A 71 -0.38 4.50 -11.04
C ALA A 71 -1.36 4.07 -9.94
N GLU A 72 -2.29 3.16 -10.25
CA GLU A 72 -3.25 2.65 -9.28
C GLU A 72 -2.55 1.99 -8.09
N TYR A 73 -1.49 1.21 -8.36
CA TYR A 73 -0.69 0.60 -7.32
C TYR A 73 -0.01 1.63 -6.41
N ILE A 74 0.63 2.66 -6.98
CA ILE A 74 1.29 3.70 -6.20
C ILE A 74 0.26 4.47 -5.39
N CYS A 75 -0.85 4.90 -5.99
CA CYS A 75 -1.94 5.57 -5.30
C CYS A 75 -2.45 4.73 -4.11
N ARG A 76 -2.73 3.45 -4.31
CA ARG A 76 -3.15 2.54 -3.25
C ARG A 76 -2.08 2.40 -2.16
N LYS A 77 -0.79 2.34 -2.51
CA LYS A 77 0.29 2.30 -1.53
C LYS A 77 0.37 3.59 -0.72
N VAL A 78 0.44 4.74 -1.37
CA VAL A 78 0.53 6.06 -0.73
C VAL A 78 -0.61 6.26 0.26
N LEU A 79 -1.85 5.96 -0.15
CA LEU A 79 -3.03 6.16 0.67
C LEU A 79 -3.10 5.22 1.88
N ASN A 80 -2.43 4.07 1.84
CA ASN A 80 -2.44 3.07 2.92
C ASN A 80 -1.16 3.10 3.77
N MET A 81 -0.15 3.89 3.41
CA MET A 81 1.09 3.98 4.20
C MET A 81 0.82 4.65 5.55
N ARG A 82 1.30 4.00 6.62
CA ARG A 82 1.13 4.44 8.01
C ARG A 82 2.27 5.36 8.42
N LEU A 83 2.28 6.58 7.90
CA LEU A 83 3.38 7.54 8.08
C LEU A 83 3.16 8.50 9.26
N PHE A 84 1.94 8.54 9.81
CA PHE A 84 1.56 9.49 10.85
C PHE A 84 1.48 8.81 12.21
N ASN A 85 1.76 9.60 13.24
CA ASN A 85 1.68 9.16 14.62
C ASN A 85 0.22 9.17 15.07
N ASN A 86 -0.12 8.24 15.95
CA ASN A 86 -1.43 8.22 16.57
C ASN A 86 -1.39 8.96 17.90
N GLU A 87 -2.03 10.11 17.97
CA GLU A 87 -2.06 10.94 19.19
C GLU A 87 -2.83 10.27 20.34
N THR A 88 -3.86 9.48 20.03
CA THR A 88 -4.66 8.76 21.03
C THR A 88 -3.90 7.60 21.66
N THR A 89 -3.12 6.85 20.89
CA THR A 89 -2.41 5.65 21.37
C THR A 89 -0.91 5.87 21.63
N GLY A 90 -0.37 7.02 21.24
CA GLY A 90 1.06 7.35 21.34
C GLY A 90 1.97 6.54 20.40
N ARG A 91 1.40 5.69 19.53
CA ARG A 91 2.21 4.86 18.62
C ARG A 91 2.67 5.66 17.41
N ALA A 92 3.97 5.61 17.15
CA ALA A 92 4.56 6.10 15.91
C ALA A 92 4.22 5.15 14.74
N TRP A 93 4.10 5.68 13.52
CA TRP A 93 3.87 4.92 12.28
C TRP A 93 2.57 4.09 12.27
N ASP A 94 1.47 4.71 12.68
CA ASP A 94 0.21 4.02 12.95
C ASP A 94 -0.96 4.50 12.08
N GLN A 95 -0.95 5.75 11.63
CA GLN A 95 -2.03 6.35 10.86
C GLN A 95 -1.61 6.69 9.43
N ASN A 96 -2.58 6.61 8.51
CA ASN A 96 -2.40 6.98 7.11
C ASN A 96 -2.84 8.43 6.85
N VAL A 97 -2.54 8.95 5.65
CA VAL A 97 -2.84 10.34 5.28
C VAL A 97 -4.34 10.65 5.28
N ARG A 98 -5.22 9.65 5.11
CA ARG A 98 -6.67 9.87 5.10
C ARG A 98 -7.20 10.29 6.47
N PHE A 99 -6.48 9.94 7.54
CA PHE A 99 -6.86 10.36 8.89
C PHE A 99 -6.76 11.88 9.09
N LEU A 100 -5.80 12.54 8.42
CA LEU A 100 -5.62 14.00 8.49
C LEU A 100 -6.74 14.77 7.80
N SER A 101 -7.29 14.23 6.72
CA SER A 101 -8.43 14.82 6.00
C SER A 101 -9.74 14.79 6.78
N ILE A 102 -9.84 14.00 7.86
CA ILE A 102 -11.05 13.93 8.72
C ILE A 102 -10.98 14.98 9.85
N LEU A 103 -9.81 15.58 10.09
CA LEU A 103 -9.56 16.51 11.19
C LEU A 103 -9.40 17.98 10.75
N THR A 104 -9.52 18.29 9.46
CA THR A 104 -9.44 19.65 8.89
C THR A 104 -10.78 20.02 8.28
#